data_AF-A0A6N0KTA9-F1
#
_entry.id   AF-A0A6N0KTA9-F1
#
_cell.length_a   1.000
_cell.length_b   1.000
_cell.length_c   1.000
_cell.angle_alpha   90.00
_cell.angle_beta   90.00
_cell.angle_gamma   90.00
#
_symmetry.space_group_name_H-M   'P 1'
#
loop_
_entity.id
_entity.type
_entity.pdbx_description
1 polymer ?
#
loop_
_entity_poly.entity_id
_entity_poly.type
_entity_poly.pdbx_seq_one_letter_code
_entity_poly.pdbx_strand_id
1 'polypeptide(L)'
;MRHRLFRPPSADFAPRQPPRSAMNAAVLKSPSAAAGVRPADRLGFTLFIAAILHVAFILGVGFSMPAPSQISKTLEITLATFKSDKTPEKADYLAQMNQQGSGTLEHKAAPKTTEVAPFQDNQVKKVAPPATPKQARSEEAPKAAVTTTRQRQQKAPSKTQAQKAEQVAKPAPHFDSTQLSAEIASLEADLAKEQQAYAKRPRIHRLSAASTMRDKGAWYKEDWRKKIERIGNLNYPDEARRQKLYGSLRLLVSINRDGTIYEVQVLESSGEPILDQAAQRIVRLAAPYAPFSGDLADIDRLEIIRTWRFERGDRLSSK
;
A
#
# COMPACT_ATOMS: atom_id res chain seq x y z
N MET A 1 -52.15 119.72 -73.76
CA MET A 1 -53.49 120.34 -73.55
C MET A 1 -54.40 119.33 -72.84
N ARG A 2 -55.17 119.79 -71.83
CA ARG A 2 -56.28 119.16 -71.06
C ARG A 2 -55.98 118.46 -69.71
N HIS A 3 -56.06 119.29 -68.66
CA HIS A 3 -56.69 119.22 -67.32
C HIS A 3 -57.38 117.96 -66.73
N ARG A 4 -57.38 117.99 -65.36
CA ARG A 4 -58.32 117.49 -64.29
C ARG A 4 -57.84 116.26 -63.51
N LEU A 5 -58.06 116.04 -62.20
CA LEU A 5 -58.62 116.78 -61.04
C LEU A 5 -58.32 115.99 -59.72
N PHE A 6 -58.09 116.75 -58.63
CA PHE A 6 -58.29 116.54 -57.17
C PHE A 6 -59.07 115.32 -56.56
N ARG A 7 -58.45 114.67 -55.52
CA ARG A 7 -58.82 114.21 -54.12
C ARG A 7 -60.33 114.00 -53.72
N PRO A 8 -60.79 113.23 -52.66
CA PRO A 8 -60.15 112.89 -51.36
C PRO A 8 -60.60 111.58 -50.58
N PRO A 9 -60.66 111.47 -49.21
CA PRO A 9 -59.69 110.77 -48.34
C PRO A 9 -60.31 109.77 -47.31
N SER A 10 -59.55 109.21 -46.35
CA SER A 10 -59.86 109.17 -44.89
C SER A 10 -58.83 108.37 -44.07
N ALA A 11 -58.57 108.84 -42.85
CA ALA A 11 -57.69 108.31 -41.81
C ALA A 11 -58.41 107.29 -40.90
N ASP A 12 -57.70 106.48 -40.09
CA ASP A 12 -57.63 106.69 -38.62
C ASP A 12 -56.78 105.64 -37.85
N PHE A 13 -56.49 105.99 -36.60
CA PHE A 13 -55.62 105.44 -35.55
C PHE A 13 -56.05 104.13 -34.82
N ALA A 14 -55.04 103.33 -34.37
CA ALA A 14 -54.86 102.68 -33.03
C ALA A 14 -55.82 101.53 -32.54
N PRO A 15 -55.67 100.93 -31.32
CA PRO A 15 -54.52 100.19 -30.72
C PRO A 15 -54.89 98.88 -29.91
N ARG A 16 -53.85 98.18 -29.37
CA ARG A 16 -53.75 97.26 -28.18
C ARG A 16 -54.55 95.93 -28.08
N GLN A 17 -53.84 94.87 -27.65
CA GLN A 17 -54.28 93.47 -27.37
C GLN A 17 -55.25 93.32 -26.18
N PRO A 18 -56.02 92.20 -26.07
CA PRO A 18 -55.89 91.28 -24.91
C PRO A 18 -56.20 89.77 -25.27
N PRO A 19 -56.47 88.78 -24.37
CA PRO A 19 -55.74 87.49 -24.34
C PRO A 19 -56.60 86.19 -24.45
N ARG A 20 -55.90 85.04 -24.54
CA ARG A 20 -56.29 83.65 -24.17
C ARG A 20 -57.58 83.01 -24.74
N SER A 21 -57.39 81.81 -25.31
CA SER A 21 -58.00 80.52 -24.94
C SER A 21 -58.68 79.75 -26.09
N ALA A 22 -58.71 78.41 -25.93
CA ALA A 22 -59.53 77.41 -26.64
C ALA A 22 -58.88 76.82 -27.95
N MET A 23 -58.74 75.51 -28.21
CA MET A 23 -59.04 74.25 -27.50
C MET A 23 -58.12 73.15 -28.04
N ASN A 24 -57.59 72.30 -27.15
CA ASN A 24 -56.93 71.05 -27.51
C ASN A 24 -58.00 69.95 -27.69
N ALA A 25 -58.06 69.32 -28.87
CA ALA A 25 -58.78 68.08 -29.08
C ALA A 25 -57.90 66.91 -28.62
N ALA A 26 -58.26 66.32 -27.49
CA ALA A 26 -57.58 65.15 -26.91
C ALA A 26 -57.91 63.88 -27.72
N VAL A 27 -56.95 63.39 -28.49
CA VAL A 27 -56.87 61.95 -28.79
C VAL A 27 -56.04 61.34 -27.66
N LEU A 28 -56.71 60.62 -26.76
CA LEU A 28 -56.06 59.83 -25.72
C LEU A 28 -55.29 58.68 -26.38
N LYS A 29 -54.01 58.90 -26.66
CA LYS A 29 -53.06 57.80 -26.86
C LYS A 29 -52.77 57.23 -25.47
N SER A 30 -53.34 56.06 -25.17
CA SER A 30 -53.05 55.31 -23.95
C SER A 30 -51.54 55.21 -23.74
N PRO A 31 -51.00 55.46 -22.53
CA PRO A 31 -49.58 55.27 -22.30
C PRO A 31 -49.26 53.79 -22.49
N SER A 32 -48.35 53.51 -23.43
CA SER A 32 -47.64 52.23 -23.49
C SER A 32 -47.06 52.00 -22.10
N ALA A 33 -47.58 51.00 -21.39
CA ALA A 33 -47.07 50.62 -20.09
C ALA A 33 -45.57 50.34 -20.25
N ALA A 34 -44.73 51.19 -19.65
CA ALA A 34 -43.33 50.89 -19.49
C ALA A 34 -43.24 49.47 -18.93
N ALA A 35 -42.53 48.59 -19.62
CA ALA A 35 -42.28 47.21 -19.21
C ALA A 35 -41.38 47.22 -17.96
N GLY A 36 -41.94 47.65 -16.83
CA GLY A 36 -41.34 47.48 -15.52
C GLY A 36 -41.40 45.99 -15.18
N VAL A 37 -40.28 45.47 -14.71
CA VAL A 37 -40.13 44.07 -14.28
C VAL A 37 -41.33 43.68 -13.42
N ARG A 38 -42.19 42.82 -13.95
CA ARG A 38 -43.45 42.46 -13.29
C ARG A 38 -43.10 41.64 -12.05
N PRO A 39 -43.93 41.64 -10.99
CA PRO A 39 -43.69 40.81 -9.81
C PRO A 39 -43.50 39.33 -10.16
N ALA A 40 -44.18 38.84 -11.20
CA ALA A 40 -44.01 37.51 -11.75
C ALA A 40 -42.61 37.27 -12.37
N ASP A 41 -42.03 38.28 -13.03
CA ASP A 41 -40.68 38.19 -13.59
C ASP A 41 -39.62 38.16 -12.48
N ARG A 42 -39.84 38.93 -11.40
CA ARG A 42 -38.97 38.87 -10.21
C ARG A 42 -39.05 37.52 -9.52
N LEU A 43 -40.26 36.99 -9.37
CA LEU A 43 -40.50 35.68 -8.75
C LEU A 43 -39.91 34.54 -9.61
N GLY A 44 -40.08 34.60 -10.93
CA GLY A 44 -39.48 33.62 -11.84
C GLY A 44 -37.96 33.67 -11.83
N PHE A 45 -37.38 34.88 -11.82
CA PHE A 45 -35.94 35.06 -11.74
C PHE A 45 -35.35 34.59 -10.40
N THR A 46 -36.00 34.88 -9.27
CA THR A 46 -35.54 34.38 -7.96
C THR A 46 -35.68 32.87 -7.85
N LEU A 47 -36.74 32.28 -8.40
CA LEU A 47 -36.92 30.83 -8.45
C LEU A 47 -35.85 30.16 -9.32
N PHE A 48 -35.50 30.78 -10.46
CA PHE A 48 -34.44 30.30 -11.33
C PHE A 48 -33.06 30.34 -10.65
N ILE A 49 -32.72 31.44 -9.98
CA ILE A 49 -31.49 31.53 -9.17
C ILE A 49 -31.51 30.50 -8.04
N ALA A 50 -32.64 30.34 -7.34
CA ALA A 50 -32.78 29.35 -6.30
C ALA A 50 -32.56 27.93 -6.85
N ALA A 51 -33.11 27.60 -8.02
CA ALA A 51 -32.91 26.31 -8.67
C ALA A 51 -31.44 26.07 -9.03
N ILE A 52 -30.74 27.07 -9.58
CA ILE A 52 -29.30 26.98 -9.86
C ILE A 52 -28.51 26.74 -8.56
N LEU A 53 -28.82 27.46 -7.49
CA LEU A 53 -28.16 27.27 -6.20
C LEU A 53 -28.42 25.88 -5.61
N HIS A 54 -29.64 25.35 -5.73
CA HIS A 54 -29.95 23.99 -5.29
C HIS A 54 -29.20 22.95 -6.12
N VAL A 55 -29.15 23.11 -7.44
CA VAL A 55 -28.40 22.21 -8.33
C VAL A 55 -26.90 22.26 -8.03
N ALA A 56 -26.34 23.45 -7.84
CA ALA A 56 -24.93 23.63 -7.46
C ALA A 56 -24.63 23.01 -6.08
N PHE A 57 -25.55 23.12 -5.13
CA PHE A 57 -25.41 22.49 -3.80
C PHE A 57 -25.49 20.96 -3.88
N ILE A 58 -26.47 20.42 -4.62
CA ILE A 58 -26.65 18.98 -4.79
C ILE A 58 -25.46 18.34 -5.52
N LEU A 59 -24.93 19.01 -6.55
CA LEU A 59 -23.78 18.51 -7.31
C LEU A 59 -22.42 18.82 -6.66
N GLY A 60 -22.35 19.86 -5.82
CA GLY A 60 -21.14 20.26 -5.10
C GLY A 60 -20.89 19.49 -3.81
N VAL A 61 -21.92 18.91 -3.19
CA VAL A 61 -21.79 18.06 -2.00
C VAL A 61 -21.45 16.63 -2.43
N GLY A 62 -20.17 16.36 -2.63
CA GLY A 62 -19.65 15.01 -2.78
C GLY A 62 -19.58 14.31 -1.42
N PHE A 63 -20.38 13.26 -1.22
CA PHE A 63 -20.20 12.37 -0.07
C PHE A 63 -19.02 11.45 -0.33
N SER A 64 -17.85 11.78 0.21
CA SER A 64 -16.75 10.82 0.32
C SER A 64 -17.08 9.88 1.48
N MET A 65 -17.42 8.62 1.18
CA MET A 65 -17.35 7.58 2.21
C MET A 65 -15.88 7.47 2.62
N PRO A 66 -15.51 7.74 3.89
CA PRO A 66 -14.19 7.34 4.35
C PRO A 66 -14.11 5.84 4.14
N ALA A 67 -13.11 5.39 3.37
CA ALA A 67 -12.83 3.97 3.23
C ALA A 67 -12.84 3.34 4.63
N PRO A 68 -13.48 2.18 4.85
CA PRO A 68 -13.47 1.54 6.16
C PRO A 68 -12.02 1.44 6.58
N SER A 69 -11.65 2.20 7.63
CA SER A 69 -10.35 2.07 8.25
C SER A 69 -10.26 0.61 8.63
N GLN A 70 -9.25 -0.08 8.07
CA GLN A 70 -9.05 -1.50 8.27
C GLN A 70 -9.20 -1.78 9.77
N ILE A 71 -10.29 -2.46 10.10
CA ILE A 71 -10.68 -2.77 11.48
C ILE A 71 -9.50 -3.47 12.12
N SER A 72 -8.94 -2.80 13.13
CA SER A 72 -7.90 -3.24 14.06
C SER A 72 -6.80 -4.10 13.43
N LYS A 73 -5.62 -3.49 13.18
CA LYS A 73 -4.36 -4.24 13.23
C LYS A 73 -4.39 -5.07 14.52
N THR A 74 -4.45 -6.39 14.41
CA THR A 74 -4.35 -7.27 15.55
C THR A 74 -3.06 -6.93 16.27
N LEU A 75 -3.17 -6.52 17.54
CA LEU A 75 -2.02 -6.10 18.32
C LEU A 75 -1.24 -7.35 18.70
N GLU A 76 -0.22 -7.67 17.92
CA GLU A 76 0.63 -8.82 18.19
C GLU A 76 1.69 -8.41 19.22
N ILE A 77 1.49 -8.89 20.45
CA ILE A 77 2.39 -8.66 21.58
C ILE A 77 3.31 -9.88 21.69
N THR A 78 4.61 -9.66 21.58
CA THR A 78 5.64 -10.69 21.79
C THR A 78 6.34 -10.50 23.11
N LEU A 79 6.71 -11.59 23.80
CA LEU A 79 7.51 -11.51 25.01
C LEU A 79 8.96 -11.17 24.63
N ALA A 80 9.51 -10.10 25.20
CA ALA A 80 10.93 -9.79 25.02
C ALA A 80 11.79 -10.79 25.81
N THR A 81 12.63 -11.56 25.12
CA THR A 81 13.58 -12.49 25.76
C THR A 81 14.81 -11.75 26.32
N PHE A 82 15.17 -10.62 25.72
CA PHE A 82 16.34 -9.82 26.13
C PHE A 82 16.00 -8.33 26.16
N LYS A 83 16.44 -7.64 27.21
CA LYS A 83 16.28 -6.19 27.35
C LYS A 83 17.40 -5.45 26.61
N SER A 84 17.03 -4.45 25.82
CA SER A 84 17.93 -3.47 25.22
C SER A 84 17.69 -2.09 25.81
N ASP A 85 18.76 -1.35 26.09
CA ASP A 85 18.66 0.03 26.57
C ASP A 85 18.30 1.02 25.45
N LYS A 86 18.40 0.61 24.18
CA LYS A 86 18.09 1.44 23.01
C LYS A 86 16.72 1.08 22.43
N THR A 87 15.81 2.07 22.42
CA THR A 87 14.50 1.94 21.75
C THR A 87 14.68 1.71 20.25
N PRO A 88 14.06 0.68 19.64
CA PRO A 88 14.13 0.44 18.21
C PRO A 88 13.48 1.58 17.41
N GLU A 89 14.11 2.02 16.32
CA GLU A 89 13.54 3.06 15.44
C GLU A 89 12.28 2.57 14.69
N LYS A 90 12.21 1.28 14.39
CA LYS A 90 11.04 0.59 13.82
C LYS A 90 10.89 -0.76 14.52
N ALA A 91 9.74 -0.98 15.15
CA ALA A 91 9.40 -2.25 15.80
C ALA A 91 8.30 -2.96 15.00
N ASP A 92 8.52 -4.23 14.68
CA ASP A 92 7.52 -5.06 13.99
C ASP A 92 6.42 -5.57 14.93
N TYR A 93 6.72 -5.66 16.22
CA TYR A 93 5.87 -6.15 17.31
C TYR A 93 5.95 -5.25 18.54
N LEU A 94 4.90 -5.23 19.36
CA LEU A 94 4.95 -4.61 20.68
C LEU A 94 5.41 -5.63 21.73
N ALA A 95 6.16 -5.18 22.72
CA ALA A 95 6.67 -6.03 23.80
C ALA A 95 6.72 -5.26 25.12
N GLN A 96 6.84 -5.98 26.25
CA GLN A 96 6.96 -5.37 27.58
C GLN A 96 8.24 -4.54 27.73
N MET A 97 9.28 -4.87 26.96
CA MET A 97 10.60 -4.23 27.01
C MET A 97 11.15 -4.04 25.60
N ASN A 98 12.00 -3.03 25.42
CA ASN A 98 12.73 -2.81 24.18
C ASN A 98 13.67 -4.00 23.91
N GLN A 99 13.63 -4.54 22.70
CA GLN A 99 14.53 -5.60 22.24
C GLN A 99 14.93 -5.31 20.79
N GLN A 100 16.21 -5.51 20.47
CA GLN A 100 16.73 -5.39 19.11
C GLN A 100 17.03 -6.79 18.58
N GLY A 101 16.44 -7.14 17.44
CA GLY A 101 16.76 -8.37 16.71
C GLY A 101 17.96 -8.17 15.80
N SER A 102 18.80 -9.20 15.66
CA SER A 102 19.94 -9.20 14.72
C SER A 102 19.56 -9.69 13.30
N GLY A 103 18.27 -9.90 13.02
CA GLY A 103 17.80 -10.53 11.78
C GLY A 103 17.84 -9.61 10.56
N THR A 104 18.11 -10.18 9.38
CA THR A 104 18.12 -9.49 8.07
C THR A 104 16.91 -9.84 7.20
N LEU A 105 15.85 -10.39 7.81
CA LEU A 105 14.66 -10.83 7.10
C LEU A 105 13.91 -9.64 6.50
N GLU A 106 13.56 -9.76 5.23
CA GLU A 106 12.78 -8.76 4.49
C GLU A 106 11.29 -8.75 4.89
N HIS A 107 10.79 -9.85 5.47
CA HIS A 107 9.41 -10.01 5.91
C HIS A 107 9.36 -10.23 7.43
N LYS A 108 8.29 -9.75 8.06
CA LYS A 108 8.04 -9.87 9.49
C LYS A 108 8.03 -11.34 9.92
N ALA A 109 8.77 -11.65 10.98
CA ALA A 109 8.80 -12.97 11.58
C ALA A 109 8.87 -12.85 13.09
N ALA A 110 8.13 -13.70 13.81
CA ALA A 110 8.20 -13.75 15.25
C ALA A 110 9.63 -14.12 15.71
N PRO A 111 10.10 -13.52 16.82
CA PRO A 111 11.40 -13.88 17.38
C PRO A 111 11.41 -15.37 17.75
N LYS A 112 12.37 -16.12 17.19
CA LYS A 112 12.64 -17.51 17.55
C LYS A 112 14.04 -17.60 18.17
N THR A 113 14.18 -18.39 19.22
CA THR A 113 15.48 -18.78 19.76
C THR A 113 15.88 -20.14 19.19
N THR A 114 17.17 -20.31 18.88
CA THR A 114 17.76 -21.61 18.50
C THR A 114 18.33 -22.34 19.72
N GLU A 115 18.36 -21.70 20.89
CA GLU A 115 18.82 -22.36 22.12
C GLU A 115 17.74 -23.31 22.66
N VAL A 116 18.11 -24.58 22.74
CA VAL A 116 17.38 -25.60 23.48
C VAL A 116 17.57 -25.30 24.96
N ALA A 117 16.48 -25.07 25.71
CA ALA A 117 16.56 -25.00 27.16
C ALA A 117 17.20 -26.30 27.68
N PRO A 118 18.18 -26.25 28.59
CA PRO A 118 18.83 -27.46 29.08
C PRO A 118 17.83 -28.26 29.92
N PHE A 119 17.13 -29.19 29.28
CA PHE A 119 16.47 -30.29 29.97
C PHE A 119 17.55 -31.31 30.29
N GLN A 120 17.76 -31.56 31.58
CA GLN A 120 18.73 -32.52 32.07
C GLN A 120 18.23 -33.93 31.77
N ASP A 121 18.61 -34.49 30.61
CA ASP A 121 18.72 -35.94 30.48
C ASP A 121 19.91 -36.31 29.59
N ASN A 122 20.84 -37.08 30.16
CA ASN A 122 22.17 -37.33 29.63
C ASN A 122 22.29 -38.66 28.85
N GLN A 123 21.19 -39.28 28.42
CA GLN A 123 21.26 -40.58 27.75
C GLN A 123 20.38 -40.69 26.51
N VAL A 124 21.03 -40.68 25.34
CA VAL A 124 20.43 -41.03 24.06
C VAL A 124 20.32 -42.56 23.95
N LYS A 125 19.10 -43.11 24.06
CA LYS A 125 18.82 -44.51 23.70
C LYS A 125 18.30 -44.59 22.28
N LYS A 126 19.05 -45.27 21.40
CA LYS A 126 18.64 -45.59 20.04
C LYS A 126 17.63 -46.74 20.09
N VAL A 127 16.39 -46.52 19.65
CA VAL A 127 15.39 -47.59 19.48
C VAL A 127 14.98 -47.70 18.01
N ALA A 128 14.99 -48.93 17.50
CA ALA A 128 14.61 -49.29 16.15
C ALA A 128 13.07 -49.27 15.96
N PRO A 129 12.55 -49.05 14.75
CA PRO A 129 11.11 -48.91 14.51
C PRO A 129 10.35 -50.24 14.76
N PRO A 130 9.22 -50.24 15.49
CA PRO A 130 8.36 -51.42 15.58
C PRO A 130 7.47 -51.60 14.33
N ALA A 131 7.24 -52.86 13.97
CA ALA A 131 6.43 -53.30 12.83
C ALA A 131 4.92 -53.05 13.03
N THR A 132 4.22 -52.75 11.94
CA THR A 132 2.79 -52.39 11.90
C THR A 132 1.86 -53.60 12.10
N PRO A 133 0.88 -53.58 13.04
CA PRO A 133 -0.14 -54.62 13.12
C PRO A 133 -1.36 -54.32 12.23
N LYS A 134 -1.81 -55.33 11.48
CA LYS A 134 -3.09 -55.34 10.73
C LYS A 134 -4.29 -55.35 11.70
N GLN A 135 -5.27 -54.48 11.46
CA GLN A 135 -6.55 -54.43 12.16
C GLN A 135 -7.41 -55.67 11.87
N ALA A 136 -7.93 -56.31 12.93
CA ALA A 136 -9.04 -57.27 12.85
C ALA A 136 -10.34 -56.58 13.28
N ARG A 137 -11.36 -56.71 12.45
CA ARG A 137 -12.71 -56.16 12.63
C ARG A 137 -13.52 -57.07 13.56
N SER A 138 -14.14 -56.52 14.60
CA SER A 138 -15.03 -57.27 15.50
C SER A 138 -16.49 -57.02 15.14
N GLU A 139 -17.24 -58.10 15.03
CA GLU A 139 -18.67 -58.20 14.74
C GLU A 139 -19.52 -57.99 16.01
N GLU A 140 -20.73 -57.51 15.81
CA GLU A 140 -21.68 -57.00 16.81
C GLU A 140 -22.67 -58.10 17.25
N ALA A 141 -23.06 -58.14 18.53
CA ALA A 141 -24.20 -58.94 19.00
C ALA A 141 -24.91 -58.27 20.21
N PRO A 142 -26.23 -58.48 20.38
CA PRO A 142 -27.13 -57.47 20.94
C PRO A 142 -27.59 -57.73 22.38
N LYS A 143 -28.19 -56.68 22.96
CA LYS A 143 -28.67 -56.55 24.34
C LYS A 143 -29.97 -57.32 24.57
N ALA A 144 -30.08 -57.99 25.73
CA ALA A 144 -31.35 -58.41 26.32
C ALA A 144 -31.50 -57.80 27.72
N ALA A 145 -32.70 -57.28 27.97
CA ALA A 145 -33.13 -56.63 29.20
C ALA A 145 -33.92 -57.61 30.08
N VAL A 146 -33.83 -57.47 31.42
CA VAL A 146 -34.85 -57.93 32.38
C VAL A 146 -34.73 -57.23 33.75
N THR A 147 -35.69 -56.33 34.02
CA THR A 147 -36.65 -56.27 35.15
C THR A 147 -36.32 -56.99 36.49
N THR A 148 -36.31 -56.30 37.66
CA THR A 148 -37.47 -56.15 38.58
C THR A 148 -37.17 -55.60 40.01
N THR A 149 -38.17 -54.85 40.52
CA THR A 149 -38.65 -54.52 41.91
C THR A 149 -37.75 -54.31 43.15
N ARG A 150 -37.74 -53.03 43.60
CA ARG A 150 -38.28 -52.48 44.88
C ARG A 150 -38.24 -53.35 46.17
N GLN A 151 -37.47 -52.93 47.19
CA GLN A 151 -37.93 -52.87 48.59
C GLN A 151 -37.08 -51.89 49.42
N ARG A 152 -37.73 -50.84 49.94
CA ARG A 152 -37.20 -49.95 50.98
C ARG A 152 -37.59 -50.55 52.33
N GLN A 153 -36.60 -50.86 53.17
CA GLN A 153 -36.81 -51.06 54.59
C GLN A 153 -35.69 -50.36 55.36
N GLN A 154 -36.14 -49.56 56.31
CA GLN A 154 -35.37 -48.60 57.08
C GLN A 154 -35.16 -49.22 58.47
N LYS A 155 -33.91 -49.43 58.85
CA LYS A 155 -33.50 -49.56 60.27
C LYS A 155 -32.01 -49.27 60.40
N ALA A 156 -31.71 -48.13 61.02
CA ALA A 156 -30.46 -47.88 61.74
C ALA A 156 -30.78 -48.15 63.24
N PRO A 157 -29.82 -48.59 64.09
CA PRO A 157 -28.61 -47.81 64.32
C PRO A 157 -27.29 -48.58 64.51
N SER A 158 -26.22 -47.86 64.18
CA SER A 158 -24.92 -47.83 64.88
C SER A 158 -24.20 -49.16 65.16
N LYS A 159 -23.30 -49.52 64.22
CA LYS A 159 -21.86 -49.72 64.46
C LYS A 159 -21.23 -50.14 63.14
N THR A 160 -20.67 -49.17 62.41
CA THR A 160 -19.81 -49.48 61.26
C THR A 160 -18.49 -48.76 61.44
N GLN A 161 -17.47 -49.62 61.52
CA GLN A 161 -16.05 -49.39 61.37
C GLN A 161 -15.74 -48.20 60.46
N ALA A 162 -14.78 -47.40 60.88
CA ALA A 162 -14.11 -46.41 60.05
C ALA A 162 -13.67 -47.07 58.74
N GLN A 163 -14.41 -46.78 57.67
CA GLN A 163 -14.00 -47.04 56.31
C GLN A 163 -12.73 -46.22 56.07
N LYS A 164 -11.60 -46.90 55.93
CA LYS A 164 -10.44 -46.36 55.26
C LYS A 164 -10.90 -46.03 53.84
N ALA A 165 -11.07 -44.75 53.57
CA ALA A 165 -11.26 -44.27 52.22
C ALA A 165 -10.02 -44.66 51.41
N GLU A 166 -10.13 -45.71 50.60
CA GLU A 166 -9.24 -45.89 49.48
C GLU A 166 -9.46 -44.69 48.55
N GLN A 167 -8.52 -43.75 48.64
CA GLN A 167 -8.33 -42.76 47.60
C GLN A 167 -8.14 -43.52 46.30
N VAL A 168 -9.15 -43.47 45.43
CA VAL A 168 -8.99 -43.78 44.02
C VAL A 168 -7.93 -42.82 43.51
N ALA A 169 -6.70 -43.30 43.40
CA ALA A 169 -5.65 -42.57 42.73
C ALA A 169 -6.15 -42.31 41.30
N LYS A 170 -6.27 -41.03 40.94
CA LYS A 170 -6.44 -40.65 39.53
C LYS A 170 -5.34 -41.36 38.74
N PRO A 171 -5.64 -42.00 37.60
CA PRO A 171 -4.60 -42.54 36.73
C PRO A 171 -3.60 -41.42 36.45
N ALA A 172 -2.32 -41.67 36.76
CA ALA A 172 -1.28 -40.76 36.31
C ALA A 172 -1.40 -40.60 34.79
N PRO A 173 -1.21 -39.39 34.24
CA PRO A 173 -1.24 -39.21 32.79
C PRO A 173 -0.25 -40.20 32.17
N HIS A 174 -0.77 -41.07 31.31
CA HIS A 174 0.05 -42.05 30.60
C HIS A 174 0.79 -41.28 29.51
N PHE A 175 2.06 -40.96 29.76
CA PHE A 175 2.94 -40.39 28.76
C PHE A 175 3.30 -41.48 27.76
N ASP A 176 2.68 -41.46 26.59
CA ASP A 176 3.09 -42.32 25.49
C ASP A 176 4.44 -41.82 24.96
N SER A 177 5.51 -42.40 25.49
CA SER A 177 6.90 -42.11 25.11
C SER A 177 7.13 -42.24 23.60
N THR A 178 6.37 -43.08 22.91
CA THR A 178 6.50 -43.26 21.45
C THR A 178 5.94 -42.08 20.67
N GLN A 179 4.79 -41.54 21.11
CA GLN A 179 4.19 -40.34 20.52
C GLN A 179 5.10 -39.12 20.74
N LEU A 180 5.62 -38.95 21.96
CA LEU A 180 6.56 -37.87 22.27
C LEU A 180 7.84 -37.97 21.44
N SER A 181 8.39 -39.18 21.27
CA SER A 181 9.59 -39.37 20.45
C SER A 181 9.33 -39.06 18.97
N ALA A 182 8.17 -39.45 18.45
CA ALA A 182 7.78 -39.13 17.09
C ALA A 182 7.58 -37.62 16.89
N GLU A 183 7.00 -36.94 17.88
CA GLU A 183 6.82 -35.50 17.88
C GLU A 183 8.17 -34.76 17.91
N ILE A 184 9.09 -35.15 18.80
CA ILE A 184 10.46 -34.60 18.86
C ILE A 184 11.18 -34.79 17.51
N ALA A 185 11.14 -36.00 16.96
CA ALA A 185 11.78 -36.29 15.68
C ALA A 185 11.20 -35.44 14.53
N SER A 186 9.88 -35.21 14.55
CA SER A 186 9.24 -34.33 13.56
C SER A 186 9.67 -32.86 13.71
N LEU A 187 9.76 -32.36 14.94
CA LEU A 187 10.20 -31.01 15.24
C LEU A 187 11.68 -30.79 14.86
N GLU A 188 12.54 -31.77 15.13
CA GLU A 188 13.94 -31.73 14.71
C GLU A 188 14.07 -31.71 13.18
N ALA A 189 13.27 -32.51 12.48
CA ALA A 189 13.26 -32.53 11.01
C ALA A 189 12.81 -31.18 10.42
N ASP A 190 11.81 -30.54 11.02
CA ASP A 190 11.33 -29.23 10.58
C ASP A 190 12.35 -28.12 10.89
N LEU A 191 13.00 -28.16 12.06
CA LEU A 191 14.09 -27.24 12.40
C LEU A 191 15.26 -27.39 11.42
N ALA A 192 15.66 -28.62 11.09
CA ALA A 192 16.71 -28.89 10.12
C ALA A 192 16.36 -28.34 8.73
N LYS A 193 15.11 -28.50 8.28
CA LYS A 193 14.62 -27.89 7.02
C LYS A 193 14.68 -26.36 7.08
N GLU A 194 14.25 -25.75 8.18
CA GLU A 194 14.26 -24.29 8.35
C GLU A 194 15.70 -23.74 8.33
N GLN A 195 16.62 -24.38 9.06
CA GLN A 195 18.04 -24.03 9.06
C GLN A 195 18.66 -24.15 7.68
N GLN A 196 18.38 -25.25 6.96
CA GLN A 196 18.85 -25.44 5.59
C GLN A 196 18.27 -24.38 4.64
N ALA A 197 17.00 -24.03 4.77
CA ALA A 197 16.37 -22.99 3.96
C ALA A 197 16.99 -21.61 4.24
N TYR A 198 17.27 -21.30 5.50
CA TYR A 198 17.91 -20.05 5.90
C TYR A 198 19.35 -19.94 5.38
N ALA A 199 20.13 -21.02 5.50
CA ALA A 199 21.51 -21.07 5.00
C ALA A 199 21.61 -20.95 3.47
N LYS A 200 20.56 -21.34 2.73
CA LYS A 200 20.48 -21.23 1.27
C LYS A 200 19.99 -19.86 0.77
N ARG A 201 19.58 -18.95 1.66
CA ARG A 201 19.06 -17.63 1.25
C ARG A 201 20.20 -16.74 0.71
N PRO A 202 20.03 -16.12 -0.48
CA PRO A 202 21.05 -15.25 -1.04
C PRO A 202 21.22 -13.99 -0.18
N ARG A 203 22.48 -13.59 0.05
CA ARG A 203 22.84 -12.31 0.66
C ARG A 203 22.77 -11.22 -0.40
N ILE A 204 21.73 -10.40 -0.33
CA ILE A 204 21.50 -9.29 -1.26
C ILE A 204 22.03 -8.00 -0.64
N HIS A 205 22.93 -7.32 -1.33
CA HIS A 205 23.40 -6.00 -0.96
C HIS A 205 22.86 -4.95 -1.92
N ARG A 206 22.36 -3.83 -1.39
CA ARG A 206 21.75 -2.76 -2.19
C ARG A 206 22.59 -1.50 -2.14
N LEU A 207 22.92 -1.01 -3.32
CA LEU A 207 23.65 0.21 -3.55
C LEU A 207 22.72 1.22 -4.23
N SER A 208 22.41 2.30 -3.52
CA SER A 208 21.56 3.39 -4.03
C SER A 208 22.40 4.61 -4.43
N ALA A 209 21.80 5.57 -5.12
CA ALA A 209 22.46 6.84 -5.44
C ALA A 209 22.92 7.64 -4.19
N ALA A 210 22.32 7.41 -3.01
CA ALA A 210 22.69 8.05 -1.75
C ALA A 210 23.83 7.34 -0.99
N SER A 211 24.30 6.20 -1.50
CA SER A 211 25.36 5.40 -0.88
C SER A 211 26.73 6.09 -1.00
N THR A 212 27.19 6.72 0.09
CA THR A 212 28.38 7.58 0.24
C THR A 212 29.73 6.89 -0.02
N MET A 213 30.81 7.69 -0.13
CA MET A 213 32.17 7.28 -0.51
C MET A 213 32.87 6.25 0.41
N ARG A 214 32.27 5.86 1.55
CA ARG A 214 32.77 4.81 2.45
C ARG A 214 32.07 3.46 2.29
N ASP A 215 31.15 3.33 1.33
CA ASP A 215 30.38 2.10 1.16
C ASP A 215 31.19 0.98 0.52
N LYS A 216 31.03 -0.24 1.05
CA LYS A 216 31.47 -1.48 0.42
C LYS A 216 31.09 -1.45 -1.07
N GLY A 217 32.04 -1.72 -1.96
CA GLY A 217 31.80 -1.73 -3.41
C GLY A 217 31.73 -0.35 -4.08
N ALA A 218 32.24 0.73 -3.46
CA ALA A 218 32.39 2.04 -4.13
C ALA A 218 33.15 1.95 -5.46
N TRP A 219 34.25 1.18 -5.49
CA TRP A 219 35.00 0.90 -6.71
C TRP A 219 34.14 0.19 -7.76
N TYR A 220 33.37 -0.82 -7.34
CA TYR A 220 32.51 -1.61 -8.22
C TYR A 220 31.43 -0.74 -8.88
N LYS A 221 30.78 0.13 -8.10
CA LYS A 221 29.81 1.10 -8.62
C LYS A 221 30.40 1.97 -9.72
N GLU A 222 31.64 2.42 -9.53
CA GLU A 222 32.30 3.33 -10.45
C GLU A 222 32.74 2.63 -11.74
N ASP A 223 33.30 1.42 -11.64
CA ASP A 223 33.62 0.59 -12.80
C ASP A 223 32.37 0.25 -13.62
N TRP A 224 31.31 -0.19 -12.93
CA TRP A 224 30.00 -0.43 -13.52
C TRP A 224 29.48 0.81 -14.25
N ARG A 225 29.49 1.99 -13.60
CA ARG A 225 29.04 3.26 -14.18
C ARG A 225 29.81 3.60 -15.46
N LYS A 226 31.15 3.52 -15.42
CA LYS A 226 32.01 3.79 -16.59
C LYS A 226 31.70 2.84 -17.74
N LYS A 227 31.52 1.55 -17.45
CA LYS A 227 31.19 0.55 -18.47
C LYS A 227 29.85 0.85 -19.12
N ILE A 228 28.84 1.14 -18.30
CA ILE A 228 27.50 1.50 -18.77
C ILE A 228 27.54 2.74 -19.67
N GLU A 229 28.19 3.83 -19.23
CA GLU A 229 28.26 5.06 -20.03
C GLU A 229 28.98 4.82 -21.36
N ARG A 230 30.08 4.06 -21.35
CA ARG A 230 30.82 3.70 -22.57
C ARG A 230 29.96 2.91 -23.54
N ILE A 231 29.29 1.85 -23.08
CA ILE A 231 28.43 1.04 -23.95
C ILE A 231 27.19 1.83 -24.37
N GLY A 232 26.61 2.61 -23.47
CA GLY A 232 25.40 3.39 -23.75
C GLY A 232 25.60 4.52 -24.75
N ASN A 233 26.72 5.25 -24.68
CA ASN A 233 27.05 6.29 -25.65
C ASN A 233 27.25 5.71 -27.07
N LEU A 234 27.81 4.50 -27.16
CA LEU A 234 27.96 3.79 -28.44
C LEU A 234 26.63 3.22 -28.96
N ASN A 235 25.68 2.94 -28.08
CA ASN A 235 24.40 2.31 -28.39
C ASN A 235 23.21 3.24 -28.14
N TYR A 236 23.43 4.55 -28.27
CA TYR A 236 22.36 5.54 -28.18
C TYR A 236 21.39 5.32 -29.36
N PRO A 237 20.07 5.14 -29.14
CA PRO A 237 19.15 4.76 -30.20
C PRO A 237 19.13 5.76 -31.36
N ASP A 238 19.29 5.28 -32.59
CA ASP A 238 19.31 6.14 -33.78
C ASP A 238 18.02 6.93 -33.95
N GLU A 239 16.88 6.33 -33.62
CA GLU A 239 15.60 7.01 -33.68
C GLU A 239 15.49 8.13 -32.63
N ALA A 240 15.95 7.87 -31.39
CA ALA A 240 16.01 8.91 -30.36
C ALA A 240 16.97 10.05 -30.77
N ARG A 241 18.07 9.74 -31.44
CA ARG A 241 19.01 10.73 -32.00
C ARG A 241 18.34 11.59 -33.08
N ARG A 242 17.66 10.96 -34.05
CA ARG A 242 16.96 11.66 -35.13
C ARG A 242 15.85 12.56 -34.60
N GLN A 243 15.09 12.07 -33.63
CA GLN A 243 13.97 12.78 -33.02
C GLN A 243 14.42 13.72 -31.89
N LYS A 244 15.70 13.71 -31.50
CA LYS A 244 16.26 14.52 -30.40
C LYS A 244 15.50 14.29 -29.10
N LEU A 245 15.23 13.02 -28.77
CA LEU A 245 14.56 12.63 -27.53
C LEU A 245 15.55 12.67 -26.36
N TYR A 246 15.11 13.23 -25.24
CA TYR A 246 15.90 13.35 -24.02
C TYR A 246 15.02 13.02 -22.83
N GLY A 247 15.62 12.50 -21.78
CA GLY A 247 14.86 12.07 -20.62
C GLY A 247 15.74 11.53 -19.52
N SER A 248 15.13 11.32 -18.35
CA SER A 248 15.78 10.67 -17.21
C SER A 248 14.91 9.53 -16.74
N LEU A 249 15.50 8.37 -16.50
CA LEU A 249 14.80 7.21 -15.94
C LEU A 249 15.57 6.68 -14.73
N ARG A 250 14.87 5.97 -13.84
CA ARG A 250 15.48 5.29 -12.70
C ARG A 250 15.42 3.80 -12.92
N LEU A 251 16.58 3.14 -12.82
CA LEU A 251 16.74 1.71 -13.04
C LEU A 251 17.25 1.01 -11.79
N LEU A 252 16.76 -0.19 -11.55
CA LEU A 252 17.34 -1.20 -10.67
C LEU A 252 18.01 -2.25 -11.55
N VAL A 253 19.29 -2.51 -11.29
CA VAL A 253 20.05 -3.56 -11.95
C VAL A 253 20.56 -4.51 -10.88
N SER A 254 20.14 -5.77 -10.98
CA SER A 254 20.53 -6.83 -10.05
C SER A 254 21.54 -7.74 -10.72
N ILE A 255 22.70 -7.92 -10.09
CA ILE A 255 23.86 -8.62 -10.64
C ILE A 255 24.21 -9.77 -9.68
N ASN A 256 24.47 -10.95 -10.23
CA ASN A 256 24.94 -12.10 -9.47
C ASN A 256 26.45 -11.98 -9.18
N ARG A 257 26.93 -12.74 -8.21
CA ARG A 257 28.35 -12.78 -7.82
C ARG A 257 29.34 -13.03 -8.95
N ASP A 258 28.95 -13.77 -9.97
CA ASP A 258 29.77 -14.08 -11.15
C ASP A 258 29.79 -12.94 -12.20
N GLY A 259 29.04 -11.86 -11.97
CA GLY A 259 28.89 -10.74 -12.90
C GLY A 259 27.75 -10.90 -13.91
N THR A 260 27.00 -12.01 -13.88
CA THR A 260 25.80 -12.17 -14.72
C THR A 260 24.65 -11.29 -14.24
N ILE A 261 23.78 -10.87 -15.17
CA ILE A 261 22.58 -10.12 -14.81
C ILE A 261 21.57 -11.09 -14.21
N TYR A 262 21.08 -10.78 -13.02
CA TYR A 262 19.92 -11.43 -12.44
C TYR A 262 18.63 -10.78 -12.95
N GLU A 263 18.54 -9.45 -12.87
CA GLU A 263 17.33 -8.70 -13.23
C GLU A 263 17.65 -7.26 -13.64
N VAL A 264 16.81 -6.68 -14.49
CA VAL A 264 16.81 -5.25 -14.83
C VAL A 264 15.37 -4.74 -14.78
N GLN A 265 15.11 -3.75 -13.93
CA GLN A 265 13.77 -3.18 -13.72
C GLN A 265 13.79 -1.66 -13.85
N VAL A 266 12.83 -1.11 -14.59
CA VAL A 266 12.55 0.34 -14.64
C VAL A 266 11.71 0.70 -13.41
N LEU A 267 12.31 1.44 -12.47
CA LEU A 267 11.64 1.95 -11.28
C LEU A 267 10.86 3.23 -11.56
N GLU A 268 11.36 4.05 -12.48
CA GLU A 268 10.74 5.30 -12.91
C GLU A 268 11.03 5.49 -14.40
N SER A 269 9.98 5.59 -15.21
CA SER A 269 10.08 5.74 -16.67
C SER A 269 10.59 7.13 -17.03
N SER A 270 11.30 7.24 -18.16
CA SER A 270 11.64 8.54 -18.75
C SER A 270 10.46 9.28 -19.38
N GLY A 271 9.31 8.63 -19.52
CA GLY A 271 8.18 9.11 -20.32
C GLY A 271 8.29 8.74 -21.79
N GLU A 272 9.46 8.30 -22.25
CA GLU A 272 9.71 7.87 -23.63
C GLU A 272 10.05 6.37 -23.67
N PRO A 273 9.15 5.50 -24.18
CA PRO A 273 9.35 4.05 -24.19
C PRO A 273 10.64 3.61 -24.89
N ILE A 274 11.04 4.36 -25.92
CA ILE A 274 12.28 4.08 -26.67
C ILE A 274 13.52 4.25 -25.79
N LEU A 275 13.55 5.25 -24.90
CA LEU A 275 14.68 5.48 -23.99
C LEU A 275 14.70 4.42 -22.88
N ASP A 276 13.53 4.02 -22.37
CA ASP A 276 13.41 2.98 -21.36
C ASP A 276 13.88 1.62 -21.88
N GLN A 277 13.43 1.24 -23.07
CA GLN A 277 13.86 0.01 -23.73
C GLN A 277 15.36 0.06 -24.08
N ALA A 278 15.86 1.20 -24.53
CA ALA A 278 17.27 1.40 -24.83
C ALA A 278 18.14 1.21 -23.59
N ALA A 279 17.76 1.81 -22.47
CA ALA A 279 18.51 1.68 -21.23
C ALA A 279 18.60 0.22 -20.77
N GLN A 280 17.49 -0.53 -20.79
CA GLN A 280 17.52 -1.96 -20.47
C GLN A 280 18.40 -2.76 -21.46
N ARG A 281 18.35 -2.42 -22.76
CA ARG A 281 19.20 -3.05 -23.79
C ARG A 281 20.68 -2.79 -23.53
N ILE A 282 21.04 -1.56 -23.20
CA ILE A 282 22.42 -1.15 -22.88
C ILE A 282 22.95 -1.93 -21.67
N VAL A 283 22.14 -2.06 -20.61
CA VAL A 283 22.51 -2.88 -19.44
C VAL A 283 22.80 -4.33 -19.86
N ARG A 284 21.95 -4.92 -20.72
CA ARG A 284 22.14 -6.30 -21.20
C ARG A 284 23.37 -6.43 -22.10
N LEU A 285 23.62 -5.46 -22.98
CA LEU A 285 24.80 -5.44 -23.87
C LEU A 285 26.11 -5.24 -23.11
N ALA A 286 26.07 -4.57 -21.96
CA ALA A 286 27.25 -4.37 -21.11
C ALA A 286 27.61 -5.60 -20.27
N ALA A 287 26.75 -6.63 -20.22
CA ALA A 287 27.05 -7.88 -19.53
C ALA A 287 28.10 -8.73 -20.29
N PRO A 288 28.86 -9.60 -19.58
CA PRO A 288 28.89 -9.75 -18.12
C PRO A 288 29.64 -8.61 -17.43
N TYR A 289 29.32 -8.33 -16.17
CA TYR A 289 30.04 -7.36 -15.32
C TYR A 289 31.21 -8.02 -14.60
N ALA A 290 32.01 -7.22 -13.89
CA ALA A 290 33.09 -7.78 -13.07
C ALA A 290 32.49 -8.72 -12.00
N PRO A 291 33.11 -9.88 -11.73
CA PRO A 291 32.71 -10.71 -10.60
C PRO A 291 32.99 -9.99 -9.28
N PHE A 292 32.27 -10.34 -8.21
CA PHE A 292 32.42 -9.69 -6.92
C PHE A 292 33.71 -10.17 -6.22
N SER A 293 34.55 -9.21 -5.83
CA SER A 293 35.83 -9.43 -5.15
C SER A 293 36.00 -8.45 -3.98
N GLY A 294 36.98 -8.70 -3.11
CA GLY A 294 37.29 -7.83 -1.97
C GLY A 294 36.09 -7.65 -1.04
N ASP A 295 35.69 -6.40 -0.82
CA ASP A 295 34.56 -6.02 0.06
C ASP A 295 33.19 -6.56 -0.37
N LEU A 296 33.08 -7.07 -1.60
CA LEU A 296 31.85 -7.69 -2.13
C LEU A 296 31.91 -9.23 -2.15
N ALA A 297 33.01 -9.83 -1.70
CA ALA A 297 33.19 -11.29 -1.74
C ALA A 297 32.24 -12.07 -0.81
N ASP A 298 31.57 -11.40 0.13
CA ASP A 298 30.54 -11.97 1.00
C ASP A 298 29.11 -11.64 0.50
N ILE A 299 28.98 -11.18 -0.74
CA ILE A 299 27.68 -10.83 -1.33
C ILE A 299 27.38 -11.81 -2.46
N ASP A 300 26.14 -12.32 -2.49
CA ASP A 300 25.69 -13.26 -3.53
C ASP A 300 25.02 -12.50 -4.68
N ARG A 301 24.38 -11.36 -4.36
CA ARG A 301 23.70 -10.50 -5.32
C ARG A 301 23.83 -9.03 -4.96
N LEU A 302 24.11 -8.21 -5.97
CA LEU A 302 24.23 -6.76 -5.83
C LEU A 302 23.11 -6.06 -6.60
N GLU A 303 22.34 -5.23 -5.92
CA GLU A 303 21.33 -4.36 -6.52
C GLU A 303 21.88 -2.94 -6.64
N ILE A 304 21.97 -2.42 -7.86
CA ILE A 304 22.41 -1.06 -8.14
C ILE A 304 21.19 -0.25 -8.62
N ILE A 305 20.82 0.77 -7.84
CA ILE A 305 19.73 1.68 -8.18
C ILE A 305 20.31 3.04 -8.54
N ARG A 306 20.12 3.46 -9.79
CA ARG A 306 20.62 4.77 -10.29
C ARG A 306 19.67 5.46 -11.25
N THR A 307 19.83 6.77 -11.33
CA THR A 307 19.13 7.61 -12.31
C THR A 307 20.02 7.80 -13.52
N TRP A 308 19.50 7.44 -14.69
CA TRP A 308 20.17 7.54 -15.96
C TRP A 308 19.60 8.73 -16.72
N ARG A 309 20.45 9.48 -17.42
CA ARG A 309 20.05 10.65 -18.20
C ARG A 309 20.52 10.51 -19.63
N PHE A 310 19.57 10.55 -20.55
CA PHE A 310 19.80 10.71 -21.98
C PHE A 310 19.84 12.20 -22.28
N GLU A 311 21.05 12.73 -22.48
CA GLU A 311 21.34 14.15 -22.66
C GLU A 311 21.55 14.49 -24.14
N ARG A 312 21.60 15.80 -24.42
CA ARG A 312 21.94 16.33 -25.75
C ARG A 312 23.35 15.92 -26.16
N GLY A 313 23.54 15.68 -27.45
CA GLY A 313 24.82 15.22 -28.00
C GLY A 313 25.07 13.73 -27.79
N ASP A 314 24.00 12.94 -27.75
CA ASP A 314 24.04 11.46 -27.73
C ASP A 314 24.79 10.89 -26.52
N ARG A 315 24.68 11.59 -25.39
CA ARG A 315 25.36 11.27 -24.15
C ARG A 315 24.39 10.64 -23.16
N LEU A 316 24.77 9.49 -22.64
CA LEU A 316 24.19 8.83 -21.50
C LEU A 316 25.07 9.08 -20.28
N SER A 317 24.46 9.56 -19.19
CA SER A 317 25.13 9.69 -17.89
C SER A 317 24.36 8.93 -16.81
N SER A 318 25.06 8.36 -15.82
CA SER A 318 24.43 7.68 -14.69
C SER A 318 24.85 8.34 -13.38
N LYS A 319 23.86 8.84 -12.63
CA LYS A 319 24.03 9.49 -11.33
C LYS A 319 23.39 8.66 -10.22
#